data_AF-A0A7R9Y8T9-F1
#
_entry.id   AF-A0A7R9Y8T9-F1
#
_cell.length_a   1.000
_cell.length_b   1.000
_cell.length_c   1.000
_cell.angle_alpha   90.00
_cell.angle_beta   90.00
_cell.angle_gamma   90.00
#
_symmetry.space_group_name_H-M   'P 1'
#
loop_
_entity.id
_entity.type
_entity.pdbx_description
1 polymer ?
#
loop_
_entity_poly.entity_id
_entity_poly.type
_entity_poly.pdbx_seq_one_letter_code
_entity_poly.pdbx_strand_id
1 'polypeptide(L)'
;SWIVNGEVGKVAHDIEKDLTRTFPTNANFEGEEGLASMRRVLLAYSLRNTVVGYCQSMNFLCAILLLHYEEEEHAFWVLAALIEDILPDDYFTPSMLGSRTDNAVFQACLRWK
;
A
#
# COMPACT_ATOMS: atom_id res chain seq x y z
N SER A 1 9.93 -19.28 -10.79
CA SER A 1 9.69 -19.26 -9.34
C SER A 1 10.44 -18.08 -8.76
N TRP A 2 9.74 -16.97 -8.49
CA TRP A 2 10.30 -15.66 -8.09
C TRP A 2 10.79 -15.59 -6.65
N ILE A 3 10.88 -16.73 -5.98
CA ILE A 3 11.38 -16.81 -4.62
C ILE A 3 12.89 -17.03 -4.70
N VAL A 4 13.64 -15.95 -4.77
CA VAL A 4 15.09 -15.99 -4.51
C VAL A 4 15.43 -14.91 -3.49
N ASN A 5 15.48 -15.37 -2.23
CA ASN A 5 16.33 -14.92 -1.11
C ASN A 5 16.50 -13.41 -0.87
N GLY A 6 15.88 -12.91 0.21
CA GLY A 6 16.16 -11.59 0.79
C GLY A 6 14.92 -10.79 1.19
N GLU A 7 15.10 -9.49 1.44
CA GLU A 7 14.03 -8.54 1.81
C GLU A 7 12.89 -8.48 0.79
N VAL A 8 13.18 -8.68 -0.51
CA VAL A 8 12.18 -8.73 -1.59
C VAL A 8 11.19 -9.89 -1.40
N GLY A 9 11.66 -11.04 -0.90
CA GLY A 9 10.80 -12.19 -0.61
C GLY A 9 9.85 -11.91 0.56
N LYS A 10 10.33 -11.15 1.56
CA LYS A 10 9.49 -10.71 2.70
C LYS A 10 8.42 -9.71 2.24
N VAL A 11 8.80 -8.71 1.44
CA VAL A 11 7.86 -7.73 0.87
C VAL A 11 6.76 -8.41 0.05
N ALA A 12 7.14 -9.32 -0.85
CA ALA A 12 6.15 -10.07 -1.64
C ALA A 12 5.19 -10.87 -0.75
N HIS A 13 5.70 -11.51 0.30
CA HIS A 13 4.86 -12.22 1.27
C HIS A 13 3.89 -11.30 2.02
N ASP A 14 4.38 -10.15 2.48
CA ASP A 14 3.56 -9.14 3.19
C ASP A 14 2.46 -8.58 2.27
N ILE A 15 2.75 -8.36 0.98
CA ILE A 15 1.76 -7.97 -0.04
C ILE A 15 0.70 -9.05 -0.21
N GLU A 16 1.07 -10.32 -0.41
CA GLU A 16 0.09 -11.40 -0.64
C GLU A 16 -0.87 -11.59 0.52
N LYS A 17 -0.35 -11.50 1.74
CA LYS A 17 -1.16 -11.55 2.95
C LYS A 17 -2.19 -10.41 2.97
N ASP A 18 -1.81 -9.24 2.47
CA ASP A 18 -2.64 -8.05 2.47
C ASP A 18 -3.68 -8.02 1.34
N LEU A 19 -3.38 -8.59 0.17
CA LEU A 19 -4.32 -8.64 -0.97
C LEU A 19 -5.66 -9.28 -0.58
N THR A 20 -5.61 -10.47 0.03
CA THR A 20 -6.82 -11.25 0.37
C THR A 20 -7.71 -10.59 1.42
N ARG A 21 -7.16 -9.65 2.21
CA ARG A 21 -7.90 -8.89 3.24
C ARG A 21 -8.31 -7.49 2.77
N THR A 22 -7.97 -7.09 1.54
CA THR A 22 -8.27 -5.75 1.02
C THR A 22 -9.59 -5.77 0.27
N PHE A 23 -10.59 -5.07 0.80
CA PHE A 23 -11.95 -4.99 0.22
C PHE A 23 -12.50 -6.36 -0.24
N PRO A 24 -12.58 -7.36 0.65
CA PRO A 24 -12.87 -8.74 0.28
C PRO A 24 -14.29 -8.97 -0.29
N THR A 25 -15.17 -7.98 -0.22
CA THR A 25 -16.55 -8.03 -0.71
C THR A 25 -16.81 -7.05 -1.86
N ASN A 26 -15.76 -6.50 -2.46
CA ASN A 26 -15.88 -5.58 -3.59
C ASN A 26 -15.78 -6.38 -4.89
N ALA A 27 -16.79 -6.27 -5.75
CA ALA A 27 -16.86 -7.03 -7.01
C ALA A 27 -15.62 -6.87 -7.90
N ASN A 28 -14.93 -5.72 -7.85
CA ASN A 28 -13.71 -5.48 -8.64
C ASN A 28 -12.49 -6.23 -8.08
N PHE A 29 -12.55 -6.72 -6.84
CA PHE A 29 -11.47 -7.46 -6.16
C PHE A 29 -11.88 -8.88 -5.73
N GLU A 30 -13.11 -9.30 -6.00
CA GLU A 30 -13.57 -10.69 -5.82
C GLU A 30 -12.97 -11.65 -6.88
N GLY A 31 -12.50 -11.12 -8.02
CA GLY A 31 -11.85 -11.87 -9.09
C GLY A 31 -10.32 -11.85 -9.05
N GLU A 32 -9.68 -12.81 -9.73
CA GLU A 32 -8.21 -12.90 -9.82
C GLU A 32 -7.58 -11.67 -10.48
N GLU A 33 -8.27 -11.00 -11.40
CA GLU A 33 -7.71 -9.88 -12.15
C GLU A 33 -7.44 -8.66 -11.26
N GLY A 34 -8.40 -8.24 -10.44
CA GLY A 34 -8.22 -7.09 -9.54
C GLY A 34 -7.12 -7.31 -8.51
N LEU A 35 -7.06 -8.51 -7.93
CA LEU A 35 -5.97 -8.88 -7.02
C LEU A 35 -4.62 -8.97 -7.74
N ALA A 36 -4.60 -9.45 -8.98
CA ALA A 36 -3.38 -9.48 -9.80
C ALA A 36 -2.90 -8.06 -10.17
N SER A 37 -3.82 -7.15 -10.44
CA SER A 37 -3.54 -5.74 -10.70
C SER A 37 -2.89 -5.08 -9.48
N MET A 38 -3.53 -5.21 -8.31
CA MET A 38 -2.96 -4.72 -7.04
C MET A 38 -1.57 -5.30 -6.77
N ARG A 39 -1.39 -6.60 -6.98
CA ARG A 39 -0.09 -7.28 -6.80
C ARG A 39 0.99 -6.64 -7.67
N ARG A 40 0.71 -6.42 -8.96
CA ARG A 40 1.68 -5.82 -9.90
C ARG A 40 2.06 -4.42 -9.47
N VAL A 41 1.08 -3.57 -9.15
CA VAL A 41 1.33 -2.17 -8.75
C VAL A 41 2.14 -2.11 -7.44
N LEU A 42 1.75 -2.88 -6.43
CA LEU A 42 2.44 -2.88 -5.13
C LEU A 42 3.86 -3.44 -5.22
N LEU A 43 4.07 -4.52 -5.98
CA LEU A 43 5.41 -5.06 -6.21
C LEU A 43 6.27 -4.06 -7.00
N ALA A 44 5.74 -3.49 -8.06
CA ALA A 44 6.46 -2.48 -8.86
C ALA A 44 6.87 -1.29 -7.99
N TYR A 45 5.98 -0.81 -7.12
CA TYR A 45 6.32 0.30 -6.22
C TYR A 45 7.41 -0.09 -5.23
N SER A 46 7.32 -1.29 -4.64
CA SER A 46 8.33 -1.76 -3.69
C SER A 46 9.73 -1.90 -4.28
N LEU A 47 9.81 -2.15 -5.59
CA LEU A 47 11.07 -2.20 -6.34
C LEU A 47 11.56 -0.81 -6.75
N ARG A 48 10.65 0.14 -6.98
CA ARG A 48 10.97 1.54 -7.30
C ARG A 48 11.65 2.22 -6.10
N ASN A 49 11.06 2.09 -4.92
CA ASN A 49 11.57 2.70 -3.70
C ASN A 49 11.82 1.60 -2.67
N THR A 50 12.99 0.97 -2.74
CA THR A 50 13.37 -0.13 -1.84
C THR A 50 13.61 0.31 -0.40
N VAL A 51 13.83 1.61 -0.16
CA VAL A 51 13.99 2.18 1.19
C VAL A 51 12.67 2.13 1.95
N VAL A 52 11.57 2.49 1.28
CA VAL A 52 10.20 2.35 1.82
C VAL A 52 9.73 0.89 1.68
N GLY A 53 9.98 0.29 0.52
CA GLY A 53 9.53 -1.04 0.15
C GLY A 53 8.01 -1.14 0.10
N TYR A 54 7.44 -1.98 0.96
CA TYR A 54 6.01 -2.09 1.17
C TYR A 54 5.69 -1.85 2.63
N CYS A 55 4.75 -0.95 2.88
CA CYS A 55 4.24 -0.66 4.20
C CYS A 55 2.75 -1.01 4.29
N GLN A 56 2.36 -1.56 5.45
CA GLN A 56 0.99 -1.92 5.75
C GLN A 56 0.09 -0.67 5.60
N SER A 57 -1.01 -0.81 4.86
CA SER A 57 -1.97 0.23 4.40
C SER A 57 -1.81 0.74 2.97
N MET A 58 -0.64 0.54 2.33
CA MET A 58 -0.48 0.84 0.90
C MET A 58 -1.41 0.01 0.02
N ASN A 59 -1.76 -1.21 0.45
CA ASN A 59 -2.77 -2.05 -0.20
C ASN A 59 -4.13 -1.34 -0.37
N PHE A 60 -4.58 -0.58 0.64
CA PHE A 60 -5.86 0.13 0.54
C PHE A 60 -5.77 1.34 -0.39
N LEU A 61 -4.66 2.08 -0.35
CA LEU A 61 -4.42 3.17 -1.30
C LEU A 61 -4.41 2.64 -2.74
N CYS A 62 -3.63 1.60 -3.00
CA CYS A 62 -3.55 0.97 -4.32
C CYS A 62 -4.92 0.49 -4.80
N ALA A 63 -5.70 -0.19 -3.95
CA ALA A 63 -7.03 -0.63 -4.32
C ALA A 63 -7.98 0.55 -4.64
N ILE A 64 -7.96 1.62 -3.84
CA ILE A 64 -8.78 2.81 -4.12
C ILE A 64 -8.38 3.46 -5.45
N LEU A 65 -7.08 3.54 -5.74
CA LEU A 65 -6.58 4.10 -7.00
C LEU A 65 -7.01 3.24 -8.20
N LEU A 66 -6.93 1.92 -8.09
CA LEU A 66 -7.38 0.99 -9.14
C LEU A 66 -8.90 0.99 -9.35
N LEU A 67 -9.68 1.46 -8.37
CA LEU A 67 -11.12 1.71 -8.56
C LEU A 67 -11.41 3.00 -9.35
N HIS A 68 -10.47 3.95 -9.38
CA HIS A 68 -10.65 5.26 -10.02
C HIS A 68 -9.96 5.38 -11.38
N TYR A 69 -8.88 4.62 -11.59
CA TYR A 69 -8.12 4.63 -12.84
C TYR A 69 -8.37 3.35 -13.63
N GLU A 70 -8.63 3.49 -14.93
CA GLU A 70 -8.77 2.35 -15.85
C GLU A 70 -7.42 1.67 -16.13
N GLU A 71 -6.32 2.43 -16.07
CA GLU A 71 -4.96 1.94 -16.37
C GLU A 71 -4.11 1.82 -15.09
N GLU A 72 -3.43 0.67 -14.93
CA GLU A 72 -2.55 0.40 -13.77
C GLU A 72 -1.40 1.40 -13.65
N GLU A 73 -0.91 1.90 -14.78
CA GLU A 73 0.19 2.86 -14.82
C GLU A 73 -0.18 4.17 -14.12
N HIS A 74 -1.40 4.67 -14.32
CA HIS A 74 -1.89 5.86 -13.63
C HIS A 74 -1.99 5.61 -12.12
N ALA A 75 -2.54 4.47 -11.70
CA ALA A 75 -2.62 4.11 -10.29
C ALA A 75 -1.22 4.01 -9.65
N PHE A 76 -0.25 3.46 -10.38
CA PHE A 76 1.13 3.35 -9.93
C PHE A 76 1.78 4.73 -9.73
N TRP A 77 1.72 5.63 -10.72
CA TRP A 77 2.38 6.93 -10.62
C TRP A 77 1.74 7.82 -9.54
N VAL A 78 0.43 7.73 -9.37
CA VAL A 78 -0.26 8.44 -8.28
C VAL A 78 0.12 7.88 -6.92
N LEU A 79 0.22 6.55 -6.77
CA LEU A 79 0.72 5.94 -5.54
C LEU A 79 2.14 6.40 -5.23
N ALA A 80 3.00 6.47 -6.25
CA ALA A 80 4.37 6.93 -6.09
C ALA A 80 4.44 8.40 -5.62
N ALA A 81 3.73 9.29 -6.31
CA ALA A 81 3.67 10.71 -5.93
C ALA A 81 3.07 10.92 -4.53
N LEU A 82 2.06 10.13 -4.15
CA LEU A 82 1.48 10.20 -2.80
C LEU A 82 2.52 9.91 -1.72
N ILE A 83 3.33 8.88 -1.90
CA ILE A 83 4.29 8.43 -0.88
C ILE A 83 5.60 9.23 -0.94
N GLU A 84 6.05 9.63 -2.12
CA GLU A 84 7.35 10.27 -2.33
C GLU A 84 7.29 11.81 -2.27
N ASP A 85 6.19 12.42 -2.70
CA ASP A 85 6.13 13.89 -2.91
C ASP A 85 5.07 14.60 -2.05
N ILE A 86 3.95 13.94 -1.73
CA ILE A 86 2.79 14.59 -1.08
C ILE A 86 2.78 14.37 0.43
N LEU A 87 3.01 13.14 0.88
CA LEU A 87 2.99 12.82 2.30
C LEU A 87 4.32 13.22 2.96
N PRO A 88 4.30 13.59 4.25
CA PRO A 88 5.53 13.90 4.97
C PRO A 88 6.52 12.73 4.92
N ASP A 89 7.80 13.06 4.92
CA ASP A 89 8.87 12.09 5.11
C ASP A 89 8.58 11.24 6.36
N ASP A 90 8.90 9.96 6.29
CA ASP A 90 8.67 8.96 7.33
C ASP A 90 7.21 8.55 7.62
N TYR A 91 6.22 9.08 6.89
CA TYR A 91 4.81 8.70 7.06
C TYR A 91 4.57 7.21 6.78
N PHE A 92 5.15 6.74 5.68
CA PHE A 92 5.16 5.33 5.25
C PHE A 92 6.53 4.70 5.54
N THR A 93 6.91 4.66 6.80
CA THR A 93 8.04 3.84 7.25
C THR A 93 7.55 2.47 7.72
N PRO A 94 8.40 1.42 7.74
CA PRO A 94 8.03 0.13 8.34
C PRO A 94 7.57 0.25 9.80
N SER A 95 7.97 1.30 10.51
CA SER A 95 7.54 1.58 11.89
C SER A 95 6.19 2.31 11.99
N MET A 96 5.68 2.84 10.87
CA MET A 96 4.45 3.64 10.76
C MET A 96 4.40 4.77 11.80
N LEU A 97 5.55 5.35 12.15
CA LEU A 97 5.66 6.28 13.28
C LEU A 97 4.81 7.54 13.06
N GLY A 98 4.84 8.12 11.85
CA GLY A 98 4.03 9.27 11.49
C GLY A 98 2.54 9.00 11.63
N SER A 99 2.05 7.94 10.98
CA SER A 99 0.64 7.52 11.07
C SER A 99 0.17 7.24 12.51
N ARG A 100 1.01 6.59 13.33
CA ARG A 100 0.69 6.33 14.75
C ARG A 100 0.65 7.61 15.58
N THR A 101 1.51 8.57 15.27
CA THR A 101 1.55 9.88 15.94
C THR A 101 0.29 10.66 15.63
N ASP A 102 -0.13 10.72 14.37
CA ASP A 102 -1.39 11.37 13.95
C ASP A 102 -2.60 10.73 14.61
N ASN A 103 -2.66 9.40 14.64
CA ASN A 103 -3.76 8.70 15.33
C ASN A 103 -3.78 9.02 16.83
N ALA A 104 -2.62 9.15 17.49
CA ALA A 104 -2.55 9.51 18.90
C ALA A 104 -3.07 10.95 19.16
N VAL A 105 -2.71 11.90 18.29
CA VAL A 105 -3.23 13.28 18.34
C VAL A 105 -4.74 13.30 18.12
N PHE A 106 -5.24 12.58 17.10
CA PHE A 106 -6.67 12.47 16.83
C PHE A 106 -7.43 11.89 18.03
N GLN A 107 -6.93 10.81 18.62
CA GLN A 107 -7.53 10.21 19.83
C GLN A 107 -7.51 11.16 21.03
N ALA A 108 -6.47 11.99 21.18
CA ALA A 108 -6.44 13.02 22.21
C ALA A 108 -7.52 14.08 21.96
N CYS A 109 -7.71 14.53 20.72
CA CYS A 109 -8.78 15.46 20.36
C CYS A 109 -10.19 14.89 20.63
N LEU A 110 -10.40 13.60 20.38
CA LEU A 110 -11.68 12.95 20.67
C LEU A 110 -11.97 12.87 22.18
N ARG A 111 -10.95 12.63 23.01
CA ARG A 111 -11.07 12.61 24.48
C ARG A 111 -11.22 14.00 25.10
N TRP A 112 -10.94 15.05 24.34
CA TRP A 112 -11.11 16.44 24.76
C TRP A 112 -12.55 16.96 24.60
N LYS A 113 -13.45 16.14 24.06
CA LYS A 113 -14.90 16.34 24.12
C LYS A 113 -15.50 15.59 25.30
#